data_AF-A0A7X3VEU6-F1
#
_entry.id   AF-A0A7X3VEU6-F1
#
_cell.length_a   1.000
_cell.length_b   1.000
_cell.length_c   1.000
_cell.angle_alpha   90.00
_cell.angle_beta   90.00
_cell.angle_gamma   90.00
#
_symmetry.space_group_name_H-M   'P 1'
#
loop_
_entity.id
_entity.type
_entity.pdbx_description
1 polymer ?
#
loop_
_entity_poly.entity_id
_entity_poly.type
_entity_poly.pdbx_seq_one_letter_code
_entity_poly.pdbx_strand_id
1 'polypeptide(L)'
;NEGEPRAQCVPIYNYHEHRLSTLHKRFYIELAQRFPEVPPMSKQQIEALDLFDAICAEHGMYFEFDMQPGDILAASNYDVLHCRTSFEDHDDPARRRHMMRLWLSIPNGRPLPPVFARTREFRHSYARRSSLQVS
;
A
#
# COMPACT_ATOMS: atom_id res chain seq x y z
N ASN A 1 -5.28 19.45 2.15
CA ASN A 1 -5.44 20.82 2.67
C ASN A 1 -5.23 21.83 1.57
N GLU A 2 -5.70 23.07 1.70
CA GLU A 2 -5.36 24.13 0.74
C GLU A 2 -3.82 24.20 0.59
N GLY A 3 -3.34 24.14 -0.66
CA GLY A 3 -1.91 24.18 -0.99
C GLY A 3 -1.18 22.82 -1.09
N GLU A 4 -1.79 21.71 -0.67
CA GLU A 4 -1.17 20.38 -0.89
C GLU A 4 -1.47 19.84 -2.30
N PRO A 5 -0.49 19.17 -2.95
CA PRO A 5 -0.72 18.52 -4.24
C PRO A 5 -1.91 17.56 -4.20
N ARG A 6 -2.76 17.60 -5.23
CA ARG A 6 -3.95 16.72 -5.34
C ARG A 6 -3.58 15.26 -5.65
N ALA A 7 -2.38 15.04 -6.15
CA ALA A 7 -1.80 13.73 -6.43
C ALA A 7 -0.36 13.66 -5.90
N GLN A 8 0.08 12.47 -5.52
CA GLN A 8 1.47 12.19 -5.13
C GLN A 8 2.19 11.50 -6.28
N CYS A 9 3.42 11.94 -6.58
CA CYS A 9 4.30 11.28 -7.55
C CYS A 9 5.41 10.56 -6.79
N VAL A 10 5.34 9.23 -6.76
CA VAL A 10 6.20 8.36 -5.96
C VAL A 10 6.51 7.12 -6.80
N PRO A 11 7.77 6.63 -6.84
CA PRO A 11 8.07 5.36 -7.49
C PRO A 11 7.27 4.22 -6.86
N ILE A 12 6.78 3.28 -7.69
CA ILE A 12 6.08 2.09 -7.21
C ILE A 12 7.03 1.21 -6.40
N TYR A 13 8.21 0.92 -6.95
CA TYR A 13 9.27 0.24 -6.23
C TYR A 13 10.31 1.24 -5.73
N ASN A 14 10.69 1.08 -4.45
CA ASN A 14 11.71 1.89 -3.80
C ASN A 14 12.74 0.94 -3.19
N TYR A 15 13.91 0.84 -3.82
CA TYR A 15 15.04 0.11 -3.27
C TYR A 15 15.88 1.03 -2.38
N HIS A 16 16.03 0.66 -1.11
CA HIS A 16 16.73 1.47 -0.12
C HIS A 16 17.39 0.56 0.91
N GLU A 17 18.68 0.78 1.17
CA GLU A 17 19.49 -0.01 2.12
C GLU A 17 19.29 -1.52 1.95
N HIS A 18 19.45 -2.00 0.71
CA HIS A 18 19.33 -3.41 0.34
C HIS A 18 17.93 -4.02 0.55
N ARG A 19 16.90 -3.20 0.71
CA ARG A 19 15.51 -3.64 0.87
C ARG A 19 14.62 -3.01 -0.19
N LEU A 20 13.82 -3.84 -0.85
CA LEU A 20 12.79 -3.37 -1.77
C LEU A 20 11.50 -3.07 -0.99
N SER A 21 10.95 -1.87 -1.19
CA SER A 21 9.61 -1.51 -0.72
C SER A 21 8.71 -1.28 -1.94
N THR A 22 7.41 -1.53 -1.79
CA THR A 22 6.39 -1.25 -2.80
C THR A 22 5.32 -0.30 -2.29
N LEU A 23 4.89 0.62 -3.15
CA LEU A 23 3.71 1.46 -2.98
C LEU A 23 2.91 1.37 -4.28
N HIS A 24 2.22 0.25 -4.45
CA HIS A 24 1.33 0.01 -5.59
C HIS A 24 -0.12 0.20 -5.19
N LYS A 25 -0.82 1.11 -5.87
CA LYS A 25 -2.23 1.41 -5.63
C LYS A 25 -2.94 1.72 -6.94
N ARG A 26 -3.09 0.69 -7.78
CA ARG A 26 -3.61 0.77 -9.15
C ARG A 26 -4.78 1.75 -9.31
N PHE A 27 -5.86 1.55 -8.55
CA PHE A 27 -7.03 2.42 -8.57
C PHE A 27 -6.71 3.91 -8.35
N TYR A 28 -5.81 4.25 -7.42
CA TYR A 28 -5.48 5.65 -7.13
C TYR A 28 -4.56 6.26 -8.19
N ILE A 29 -3.69 5.46 -8.81
CA ILE A 29 -2.85 5.89 -9.94
C ILE A 29 -3.76 6.27 -11.12
N GLU A 30 -4.74 5.42 -11.44
CA GLU A 30 -5.72 5.69 -12.49
C GLU A 30 -6.66 6.86 -12.13
N LEU A 31 -7.16 6.89 -10.89
CA LEU A 31 -8.01 7.99 -10.42
C LEU A 31 -7.31 9.35 -10.51
N ALA A 32 -6.00 9.40 -10.30
CA ALA A 32 -5.23 10.64 -10.40
C ALA A 32 -5.21 11.23 -11.83
N GLN A 33 -5.40 10.41 -12.87
CA GLN A 33 -5.46 10.88 -14.28
C GLN A 33 -6.65 11.81 -14.55
N ARG A 34 -7.63 11.91 -13.63
CA ARG A 34 -8.72 12.90 -13.72
C ARG A 34 -8.25 14.35 -13.52
N PHE A 35 -7.06 14.55 -12.96
CA PHE A 35 -6.52 15.86 -12.65
C PHE A 35 -5.65 16.36 -13.83
N PRO A 36 -5.96 17.53 -14.43
CA PRO A 36 -5.22 18.04 -15.59
C PRO A 36 -3.73 18.26 -15.36
N GLU A 37 -3.32 18.52 -14.10
CA GLU A 37 -1.92 18.68 -13.71
C GLU A 37 -1.11 17.37 -13.67
N VAL A 38 -1.78 16.22 -13.71
CA VAL A 38 -1.13 14.91 -13.73
C VAL A 38 -0.84 14.52 -15.18
N PRO A 39 0.42 14.26 -15.56
CA PRO A 39 0.75 13.83 -16.91
C PRO A 39 0.00 12.55 -17.30
N PRO A 40 -0.46 12.45 -18.56
CA PRO A 40 -0.97 11.19 -19.10
C PRO A 40 0.06 10.07 -18.93
N MET A 41 -0.37 8.89 -18.48
CA MET A 41 0.52 7.74 -18.42
C MET A 41 0.98 7.34 -19.83
N SER A 42 2.27 7.04 -19.98
CA SER A 42 2.78 6.48 -21.22
C SER A 42 2.29 5.05 -21.43
N LYS A 43 2.33 4.57 -22.68
CA LYS A 43 2.02 3.16 -22.98
C LYS A 43 2.87 2.20 -22.15
N GLN A 44 4.18 2.47 -22.03
CA GLN A 44 5.08 1.62 -21.24
C GLN A 44 4.73 1.62 -19.74
N GLN A 45 4.26 2.74 -19.20
CA GLN A 45 3.84 2.80 -17.79
C GLN A 45 2.57 1.97 -17.56
N ILE A 46 1.62 2.02 -18.48
CA ILE A 46 0.40 1.20 -18.43
C ILE A 46 0.78 -0.28 -18.54
N GLU A 47 1.59 -0.66 -19.52
CA GLU A 47 2.09 -2.04 -19.71
C GLU A 47 2.82 -2.56 -18.45
N ALA A 48 3.63 -1.72 -17.80
CA ALA A 48 4.33 -2.10 -16.58
C ALA A 48 3.37 -2.32 -15.39
N LEU A 49 2.33 -1.48 -15.26
CA LEU A 49 1.29 -1.64 -14.24
C LEU A 49 0.45 -2.90 -14.50
N ASP A 50 0.10 -3.16 -15.76
CA ASP A 50 -0.65 -4.36 -16.16
C ASP A 50 0.15 -5.63 -15.89
N LEU A 51 1.44 -5.63 -16.19
CA LEU A 51 2.34 -6.73 -15.89
C LEU A 51 2.46 -6.97 -14.38
N PHE A 52 2.56 -5.89 -13.59
CA PHE A 52 2.58 -5.99 -12.13
C PHE A 52 1.33 -6.70 -11.62
N ASP A 53 0.15 -6.24 -12.06
CA ASP A 53 -1.14 -6.80 -11.64
C ASP A 53 -1.27 -8.27 -12.08
N ALA A 54 -0.80 -8.60 -13.29
CA ALA A 54 -0.79 -9.97 -13.80
C ALA A 54 0.11 -10.91 -12.96
N ILE A 55 1.31 -10.47 -12.59
CA ILE A 55 2.22 -11.24 -11.73
C ILE A 55 1.61 -11.42 -10.34
N CYS A 56 1.00 -10.39 -9.76
CA CYS A 56 0.33 -10.52 -8.46
C CYS A 56 -0.85 -11.50 -8.48
N ALA A 57 -1.49 -11.70 -9.64
CA ALA A 57 -2.57 -12.66 -9.84
C ALA A 57 -2.08 -14.07 -10.23
N GLU A 58 -0.80 -14.26 -10.49
CA GLU A 58 -0.24 -15.55 -10.89
C GLU A 58 -0.25 -16.54 -9.71
N HIS A 59 -0.68 -17.77 -9.98
CA HIS A 59 -0.70 -18.83 -8.98
C HIS A 59 0.72 -19.09 -8.44
N GLY A 60 0.88 -19.05 -7.11
CA GLY A 60 2.18 -19.17 -6.44
C GLY A 60 2.83 -17.84 -6.10
N MET A 61 2.30 -16.71 -6.57
CA MET A 61 2.77 -15.37 -6.22
C MET A 61 2.02 -14.74 -5.03
N TYR A 62 0.94 -15.37 -4.57
CA TYR A 62 0.15 -14.93 -3.42
C TYR A 62 -0.15 -16.09 -2.46
N PHE A 63 -0.46 -15.73 -1.21
CA PHE A 63 -1.09 -16.63 -0.26
C PHE A 63 -2.57 -16.29 -0.16
N GLU A 64 -3.42 -17.30 -0.30
CA GLU A 64 -4.86 -17.20 -0.13
C GLU A 64 -5.28 -18.08 1.05
N PHE A 65 -6.08 -17.52 1.94
CA PHE A 65 -6.57 -18.19 3.13
C PHE A 65 -7.82 -17.50 3.65
N ASP A 66 -8.66 -18.26 4.34
CA ASP A 66 -9.82 -17.76 5.05
C ASP A 66 -9.46 -17.42 6.49
N MET A 67 -9.83 -16.20 6.92
CA MET A 67 -9.70 -15.82 8.33
C MET A 67 -10.95 -16.23 9.11
N GLN A 68 -10.74 -16.91 10.24
CA GLN A 68 -11.78 -17.25 11.20
C GLN A 68 -11.89 -16.19 12.31
N PRO A 69 -13.03 -16.11 13.04
CA PRO A 69 -13.14 -15.25 14.21
C PRO A 69 -12.03 -15.55 15.24
N GLY A 70 -11.22 -14.54 15.54
CA GLY A 70 -10.06 -14.65 16.44
C GLY A 70 -8.71 -14.67 15.74
N ASP A 71 -8.67 -14.93 14.42
CA ASP A 71 -7.42 -14.92 13.66
C ASP A 71 -6.84 -13.51 13.53
N ILE A 72 -5.50 -13.43 13.55
CA ILE A 72 -4.74 -12.19 13.40
C ILE A 72 -3.83 -12.31 12.18
N LEU A 73 -4.02 -11.41 11.22
CA LEU A 73 -3.08 -11.21 10.12
C LEU A 73 -2.18 -10.01 10.42
N ALA A 74 -0.90 -10.28 10.61
CA ALA A 74 0.14 -9.25 10.68
C ALA A 74 0.98 -9.27 9.41
N ALA A 75 1.02 -8.16 8.69
CA ALA A 75 1.80 -8.02 7.47
C ALA A 75 2.61 -6.72 7.48
N SER A 76 3.82 -6.76 6.92
CA SER A 76 4.60 -5.56 6.69
C SER A 76 4.05 -4.84 5.47
N ASN A 77 3.47 -3.66 5.69
CA ASN A 77 2.89 -2.85 4.61
C ASN A 77 3.93 -2.25 3.65
N TYR A 78 5.23 -2.50 3.87
CA TYR A 78 6.29 -2.00 3.02
C TYR A 78 6.63 -2.94 1.86
N ASP A 79 6.44 -4.24 2.04
CA ASP A 79 6.89 -5.29 1.12
C ASP A 79 5.83 -6.35 0.83
N VAL A 80 4.74 -6.39 1.61
CA VAL A 80 3.62 -7.29 1.39
C VAL A 80 2.39 -6.51 0.92
N LEU A 81 2.00 -6.74 -0.32
CA LEU A 81 0.69 -6.33 -0.81
C LEU A 81 -0.36 -7.25 -0.21
N HIS A 82 -1.54 -6.70 0.06
CA HIS A 82 -2.65 -7.46 0.59
C HIS A 82 -3.95 -6.91 0.02
N CYS A 83 -4.86 -7.83 -0.29
CA CYS A 83 -6.19 -7.52 -0.77
C CYS A 83 -7.20 -8.47 -0.10
N ARG A 84 -8.42 -8.41 -0.58
CA ARG A 84 -9.50 -9.32 -0.19
C ARG A 84 -10.29 -9.63 -1.44
N THR A 85 -10.73 -10.87 -1.57
CA THR A 85 -11.71 -11.29 -2.57
C THR A 85 -13.05 -10.54 -2.43
N SER A 86 -13.83 -10.53 -3.50
CA SER A 86 -15.23 -10.09 -3.45
C SER A 86 -16.03 -11.05 -2.57
N PHE A 87 -16.97 -10.50 -1.80
CA PHE A 87 -17.85 -11.27 -0.94
C PHE A 87 -19.20 -10.55 -0.85
N GLU A 88 -20.24 -11.31 -0.51
CA GLU A 88 -21.57 -10.78 -0.24
C GLU A 88 -21.78 -10.68 1.27
N ASP A 89 -22.33 -9.55 1.72
CA ASP A 89 -22.71 -9.39 3.11
C ASP A 89 -23.94 -10.25 3.41
N HIS A 90 -23.94 -10.89 4.58
CA HIS A 90 -25.12 -11.59 5.07
C HIS A 90 -26.26 -10.60 5.35
N ASP A 91 -27.51 -10.98 5.04
CA ASP A 91 -28.70 -10.15 5.25
C ASP A 91 -28.81 -9.69 6.71
N ASP A 92 -28.72 -10.64 7.64
CA ASP A 92 -28.59 -10.37 9.08
C ASP A 92 -27.24 -9.67 9.40
N PRO A 93 -27.27 -8.40 9.87
CA PRO A 93 -26.07 -7.65 10.24
C PRO A 93 -25.18 -8.32 11.27
N ALA A 94 -25.75 -9.11 12.20
CA ALA A 94 -24.98 -9.79 13.25
C ALA A 94 -24.06 -10.89 12.69
N ARG A 95 -24.31 -11.34 11.46
CA ARG A 95 -23.56 -12.39 10.77
C ARG A 95 -22.61 -11.86 9.70
N ARG A 96 -22.56 -10.53 9.50
CA ARG A 96 -21.64 -9.92 8.55
C ARG A 96 -20.19 -10.02 9.03
N ARG A 97 -19.27 -10.11 8.08
CA ARG A 97 -17.84 -10.11 8.38
C ARG A 97 -17.43 -8.79 9.04
N HIS A 98 -16.89 -8.87 10.24
CA HIS A 98 -16.36 -7.71 10.97
C HIS A 98 -14.87 -7.91 11.28
N MET A 99 -14.05 -6.90 11.01
CA MET A 99 -12.60 -6.94 11.27
C MET A 99 -12.13 -5.65 11.92
N MET A 100 -11.27 -5.79 12.92
CA MET A 100 -10.48 -4.68 13.46
C MET A 100 -9.17 -4.56 12.68
N ARG A 101 -8.72 -3.32 12.46
CA ARG A 101 -7.44 -3.06 11.76
C ARG A 101 -6.62 -2.05 12.53
N LEU A 102 -5.32 -2.35 12.68
CA LEU A 102 -4.34 -1.50 13.34
C LEU A 102 -3.14 -1.25 12.41
N TRP A 103 -2.60 -0.03 12.48
CA TRP A 103 -1.35 0.34 11.82
C TRP A 103 -0.28 0.57 12.87
N LEU A 104 0.77 -0.25 12.84
CA LEU A 104 1.87 -0.20 13.81
C LEU A 104 3.15 0.37 13.17
N SER A 105 3.85 1.22 13.92
CA SER A 105 5.19 1.69 13.57
C SER A 105 6.18 1.15 14.60
N ILE A 106 7.05 0.25 14.17
CA ILE A 106 8.08 -0.34 15.03
C ILE A 106 9.29 0.61 15.04
N PRO A 107 9.74 1.11 16.20
CA PRO A 107 10.88 2.03 16.32
C PRO A 107 12.12 1.59 15.53
N ASN A 108 12.54 0.35 15.74
CA ASN A 108 13.71 -0.30 15.16
C ASN A 108 13.37 -1.18 13.93
N GLY A 109 12.31 -0.83 13.18
CA GLY A 109 11.93 -1.56 11.96
C GLY A 109 12.96 -1.44 10.81
N ARG A 110 12.65 -2.04 9.66
CA ARG A 110 13.46 -1.92 8.42
C ARG A 110 13.65 -0.46 7.99
N PRO A 111 14.80 -0.06 7.41
CA PRO A 111 15.02 1.30 6.89
C PRO A 111 13.92 1.73 5.92
N LEU A 112 13.57 3.03 5.94
CA LEU A 112 12.51 3.58 5.10
C LEU A 112 13.10 4.54 4.06
N PRO A 113 12.78 4.37 2.77
CA PRO A 113 13.17 5.31 1.72
C PRO A 113 12.78 6.76 2.07
N PRO A 114 13.65 7.77 1.88
CA PRO A 114 13.35 9.17 2.21
C PRO A 114 12.10 9.73 1.52
N VAL A 115 11.72 9.20 0.36
CA VAL A 115 10.49 9.60 -0.35
C VAL A 115 9.24 9.33 0.49
N PHE A 116 9.26 8.33 1.39
CA PHE A 116 8.13 7.98 2.25
C PHE A 116 7.76 9.09 3.23
N ALA A 117 8.68 9.99 3.58
CA ALA A 117 8.40 11.17 4.39
C ALA A 117 7.29 12.07 3.82
N ARG A 118 7.08 12.02 2.49
CA ARG A 118 6.12 12.85 1.75
C ARG A 118 4.88 12.08 1.26
N THR A 119 4.77 10.80 1.58
CA THR A 119 3.64 9.96 1.16
C THR A 119 2.49 10.00 2.16
N ARG A 120 1.25 9.89 1.70
CA ARG A 120 0.10 9.75 2.61
C ARG A 120 0.20 8.49 3.46
N GLU A 121 0.65 7.39 2.86
CA GLU A 121 0.69 6.06 3.46
C GLU A 121 1.73 5.94 4.58
N PHE A 122 2.92 6.51 4.39
CA PHE A 122 4.07 6.21 5.26
C PHE A 122 4.63 7.40 6.03
N ARG A 123 4.23 8.65 5.74
CA ARG A 123 4.80 9.85 6.40
C ARG A 123 4.77 9.79 7.93
N HIS A 124 3.69 9.27 8.51
CA HIS A 124 3.55 9.17 9.96
C HIS A 124 4.49 8.13 10.56
N SER A 125 4.68 7.00 9.86
CA SER A 125 5.64 5.97 10.28
C SER A 125 7.08 6.46 10.11
N TYR A 126 7.36 7.16 9.00
CA TYR A 126 8.64 7.79 8.75
C TYR A 126 9.00 8.79 9.84
N ALA A 127 8.13 9.77 10.12
CA ALA A 127 8.35 10.79 11.14
C ALA A 127 8.61 10.19 12.53
N ARG A 128 7.78 9.23 12.96
CA ARG A 128 7.94 8.53 14.26
C ARG A 128 9.28 7.82 14.39
N ARG A 129 9.85 7.35 13.29
CA ARG A 129 11.09 6.55 13.30
C ARG A 129 12.33 7.40 13.10
N SER A 130 12.23 8.47 12.33
CA SER A 130 13.30 9.47 12.21
C SER A 130 13.50 10.27 13.49
N SER A 131 12.43 10.58 14.23
CA SER A 131 12.55 11.25 15.55
C SER A 131 13.23 10.38 16.62
N LEU A 132 13.27 9.06 16.41
CA LEU A 132 13.88 8.09 17.33
C LEU A 132 15.34 7.75 16.97
N GLN A 133 15.84 8.21 15.82
CA GLN A 133 17.23 8.01 15.40
C GLN A 133 18.17 9.11 15.91
N VAL A 134 17.65 10.09 16.66
CA VAL A 134 18.42 11.17 17.30
C VAL A 134 18.39 10.94 18.82
N SER A 135 19.12 9.93 19.29
CA SER A 135 19.47 9.74 20.71
C SER A 135 20.73 8.92 20.84
#